data_AF-A0A918GDX2-F1
#
_entry.id   AF-A0A918GDX2-F1
#
_cell.length_a   1.000
_cell.length_b   1.000
_cell.length_c   1.000
_cell.angle_alpha   90.00
_cell.angle_beta   90.00
_cell.angle_gamma   90.00
#
_symmetry.space_group_name_H-M   'P 1'
#
loop_
_entity.id
_entity.type
_entity.pdbx_description
1 polymer ?
#
loop_
_entity_poly.entity_id
_entity_poly.type
_entity_poly.pdbx_seq_one_letter_code
_entity_poly.pdbx_strand_id
1 'polypeptide(L)'
;MAGIEESKAGVAAATEKVQAGIQALTQAAMQWDEARTLLANASQGTSRPEAPQALGMLAQALQGLTDIQGSAQASITAMETWNAQI
;
A
#
# COMPACT_ATOMS: atom_id res chain seq x y z
N MET A 1 -35.60 -11.72 -2.45
CA MET A 1 -34.53 -10.89 -3.01
C MET A 1 -33.20 -11.24 -2.35
N ALA A 2 -32.71 -12.48 -2.53
CA ALA A 2 -31.45 -12.92 -1.91
C ALA A 2 -30.20 -12.33 -2.60
N GLY A 3 -30.25 -12.09 -3.92
CA GLY A 3 -29.07 -11.66 -4.67
C GLY A 3 -28.59 -10.23 -4.41
N ILE A 4 -29.47 -9.28 -4.07
CA ILE A 4 -29.05 -7.90 -3.75
C ILE A 4 -28.38 -7.87 -2.38
N GLU A 5 -28.96 -8.51 -1.36
CA GLU A 5 -28.35 -8.58 -0.02
C GLU A 5 -27.01 -9.32 -0.04
N GLU A 6 -26.90 -10.42 -0.78
CA GLU A 6 -25.65 -11.16 -0.98
C GLU A 6 -24.59 -10.29 -1.69
N SER A 7 -25.01 -9.52 -2.71
CA SER A 7 -24.14 -8.57 -3.40
C SER A 7 -23.63 -7.47 -2.46
N LYS A 8 -24.49 -6.89 -1.63
CA LYS A 8 -24.10 -5.88 -0.63
C LYS A 8 -23.13 -6.42 0.41
N ALA A 9 -23.38 -7.65 0.88
CA ALA A 9 -22.47 -8.34 1.80
C ALA A 9 -21.11 -8.62 1.15
N GLY A 10 -21.09 -9.01 -0.13
CA GLY A 10 -19.88 -9.20 -0.91
C GLY A 10 -19.04 -7.92 -1.05
N VAL A 11 -19.68 -6.78 -1.32
CA VAL A 11 -19.00 -5.48 -1.35
C VAL A 11 -18.40 -5.12 -0.01
N ALA A 12 -19.18 -5.27 1.07
CA ALA A 12 -18.69 -4.97 2.42
C ALA A 12 -17.43 -5.79 2.75
N ALA A 13 -17.45 -7.09 2.45
CA ALA A 13 -16.31 -7.98 2.65
C ALA A 13 -15.12 -7.59 1.76
N ALA A 14 -15.33 -7.25 0.50
CA ALA A 14 -14.26 -6.81 -0.40
C ALA A 14 -13.62 -5.50 0.09
N THR A 15 -14.42 -4.51 0.48
CA THR A 15 -13.95 -3.23 1.04
C THR A 15 -13.13 -3.46 2.31
N GLU A 16 -13.60 -4.31 3.23
CA GLU A 16 -12.86 -4.64 4.46
C GLU A 16 -11.48 -5.23 4.14
N LYS A 17 -11.40 -6.15 3.17
CA LYS A 17 -10.13 -6.76 2.76
C LYS A 17 -9.18 -5.75 2.12
N VAL A 18 -9.67 -4.84 1.30
CA VAL A 18 -8.84 -3.78 0.71
C VAL A 18 -8.34 -2.82 1.79
N GLN A 19 -9.19 -2.44 2.76
CA GLN A 19 -8.79 -1.60 3.89
C GLN A 19 -7.70 -2.27 4.74
N ALA A 20 -7.84 -3.56 5.05
CA ALA A 20 -6.81 -4.34 5.74
C ALA A 20 -5.50 -4.37 4.93
N GLY A 21 -5.58 -4.51 3.61
CA GLY A 21 -4.45 -4.42 2.70
C GLY A 21 -3.75 -3.06 2.76
N ILE A 22 -4.50 -1.96 2.75
CA ILE A 22 -3.95 -0.59 2.88
C ILE A 22 -3.20 -0.45 4.21
N GLN A 23 -3.77 -0.92 5.32
CA GLN A 23 -3.11 -0.89 6.62
C GLN A 23 -1.78 -1.67 6.60
N ALA A 24 -1.76 -2.86 6.00
CA ALA A 24 -0.54 -3.65 5.84
C ALA A 24 0.51 -2.92 4.98
N LEU A 25 0.09 -2.26 3.90
CA LEU A 25 0.98 -1.45 3.06
C LEU A 25 1.56 -0.26 3.84
N THR A 26 0.75 0.40 4.68
CA THR A 26 1.23 1.49 5.54
C THR A 26 2.28 1.00 6.54
N GLN A 27 2.05 -0.17 7.15
CA GLN A 27 3.03 -0.79 8.03
C GLN A 27 4.31 -1.19 7.30
N ALA A 28 4.21 -1.70 6.07
CA ALA A 28 5.37 -2.01 5.24
C ALA A 28 6.16 -0.75 4.88
N ALA A 29 5.49 0.34 4.51
CA ALA A 29 6.12 1.61 4.20
C ALA A 29 6.93 2.16 5.37
N MET A 30 6.41 2.10 6.60
CA MET A 30 7.16 2.50 7.80
C MET A 30 8.43 1.67 8.00
N GLN A 31 8.33 0.34 7.86
CA GLN A 31 9.49 -0.57 8.00
C GLN A 31 10.53 -0.33 6.90
N TRP A 32 10.10 0.00 5.68
CA TRP A 32 11.01 0.27 4.57
C TRP A 32 11.71 1.62 4.70
N ASP A 33 11.03 2.64 5.23
CA ASP A 33 11.63 3.94 5.53
C ASP A 33 12.65 3.84 6.68
N GLU A 34 12.36 3.04 7.70
CA GLU A 34 13.32 2.69 8.75
C GLU A 34 14.55 1.97 8.16
N ALA A 35 14.34 0.94 7.32
CA ALA A 35 15.42 0.23 6.64
C ALA A 35 16.28 1.16 5.77
N ARG A 36 15.64 2.10 5.06
CA ARG A 36 16.34 3.14 4.28
C ARG A 36 17.21 4.02 5.19
N THR A 37 16.69 4.43 6.34
CA THR A 37 17.45 5.25 7.31
C THR A 37 18.63 4.48 7.89
N LEU A 38 18.42 3.22 8.28
CA LEU A 38 19.49 2.33 8.76
C LEU A 38 20.58 2.13 7.72
N LEU A 39 20.20 1.89 6.46
CA LEU A 39 21.14 1.75 5.36
C LEU A 39 21.91 3.05 5.08
N ALA A 40 21.23 4.19 5.10
CA ALA A 40 21.86 5.50 4.93
C ALA A 40 22.93 5.73 5.99
N ASN A 41 22.62 5.43 7.26
CA ASN A 41 23.57 5.53 8.37
C ASN A 41 24.73 4.54 8.23
N ALA A 42 24.46 3.28 7.88
CA ALA A 42 25.49 2.26 7.67
C ALA A 42 26.42 2.59 6.48
N SER A 43 25.94 3.36 5.50
CA SER A 43 26.73 3.80 4.35
C SER A 43 27.65 4.99 4.66
N GLN A 44 27.42 5.70 5.77
CA GLN A 44 28.28 6.83 6.17
C GLN A 44 29.71 6.32 6.44
N GLY A 45 30.67 6.84 5.69
CA GLY A 45 32.08 6.45 5.82
C GLY A 45 32.52 5.31 4.89
N THR A 46 31.64 4.79 4.02
CA THR A 46 32.02 3.85 2.96
C THR A 46 31.90 4.48 1.58
N SER A 47 32.94 4.32 0.76
CA SER A 47 32.99 4.81 -0.63
C SER A 47 32.35 3.85 -1.65
N ARG A 48 31.49 2.95 -1.17
CA ARG A 48 30.93 1.82 -1.94
C ARG A 48 29.70 2.27 -2.75
N PRO A 49 29.67 2.05 -4.08
CA PRO A 49 28.60 2.54 -4.95
C PRO A 49 27.25 1.83 -4.74
N GLU A 50 27.25 0.65 -4.12
CA GLU A 50 26.04 -0.16 -3.91
C GLU A 50 25.05 0.50 -2.93
N ALA A 51 25.54 1.28 -1.97
CA ALA A 51 24.68 1.91 -0.97
C ALA A 51 23.78 3.01 -1.57
N PRO A 52 24.29 3.99 -2.35
CA PRO A 52 23.44 4.91 -3.09
C PRO A 52 22.44 4.22 -4.02
N GLN A 53 22.84 3.13 -4.67
CA GLN A 53 21.96 2.36 -5.56
C GLN A 53 20.80 1.72 -4.78
N ALA A 54 21.09 1.03 -3.68
CA ALA A 54 20.09 0.39 -2.82
C ALA A 54 19.14 1.42 -2.17
N LEU A 55 19.66 2.58 -1.75
CA LEU A 55 18.83 3.70 -1.26
C LEU A 55 17.87 4.23 -2.33
N GLY A 56 18.33 4.33 -3.59
CA GLY A 56 17.49 4.70 -4.72
C GLY A 56 16.38 3.67 -5.00
N MET A 57 16.71 2.37 -4.95
CA MET A 57 15.73 1.30 -5.11
C MET A 57 14.69 1.29 -3.98
N LEU A 58 15.10 1.52 -2.73
CA LEU A 58 14.17 1.66 -1.60
C LEU A 58 13.24 2.88 -1.76
N ALA A 59 13.77 4.01 -2.24
CA ALA A 59 12.95 5.18 -2.52
C ALA A 59 11.89 4.91 -3.62
N GLN A 60 12.27 4.20 -4.68
CA GLN A 60 11.33 3.75 -5.72
C GLN A 60 10.27 2.80 -5.18
N ALA A 61 10.67 1.86 -4.32
CA ALA A 61 9.77 0.91 -3.70
C ALA A 61 8.74 1.60 -2.79
N LEU A 62 9.18 2.59 -2.00
CA LEU A 62 8.30 3.43 -1.17
C LEU A 62 7.28 4.20 -2.01
N GLN A 63 7.70 4.79 -3.13
CA GLN A 63 6.77 5.45 -4.06
C GLN A 63 5.74 4.48 -4.62
N GLY A 64 6.17 3.28 -5.03
CA GLY A 64 5.28 2.24 -5.53
C GLY A 64 4.22 1.82 -4.50
N LEU A 65 4.56 1.78 -3.20
CA LEU A 65 3.57 1.52 -2.15
C LEU A 65 2.50 2.61 -2.10
N THR A 66 2.89 3.89 -2.22
CA THR A 66 1.93 5.01 -2.26
C THR A 66 0.99 4.91 -3.47
N ASP A 67 1.50 4.54 -4.63
CA ASP A 67 0.67 4.39 -5.85
C ASP A 67 -0.34 3.23 -5.71
N ILE A 68 0.08 2.12 -5.09
CA ILE A 68 -0.79 0.98 -4.79
C ILE A 68 -1.86 1.39 -3.77
N GLN A 69 -1.50 2.12 -2.71
CA GLN A 69 -2.46 2.62 -1.72
C GLN A 69 -3.51 3.54 -2.36
N GLY A 70 -3.10 4.44 -3.25
CA GLY A 70 -4.02 5.29 -4.00
C GLY A 70 -4.99 4.50 -4.88
N SER A 71 -4.48 3.50 -5.59
CA SER A 71 -5.30 2.61 -6.44
C SER A 71 -6.28 1.77 -5.61
N ALA A 72 -5.83 1.27 -4.46
CA ALA A 72 -6.66 0.54 -3.51
C ALA A 72 -7.78 1.43 -2.95
N GLN A 73 -7.47 2.68 -2.56
CA GLN A 73 -8.46 3.62 -2.08
C GLN A 73 -9.49 4.00 -3.16
N ALA A 74 -9.06 4.21 -4.40
CA ALA A 74 -9.95 4.44 -5.53
C ALA A 74 -10.90 3.25 -5.79
N SER A 75 -10.39 2.02 -5.63
CA SER A 75 -11.22 0.82 -5.77
C SER A 75 -12.32 0.74 -4.70
N ILE A 76 -12.03 1.14 -3.45
CA ILE A 76 -13.04 1.23 -2.38
C ILE A 76 -14.15 2.20 -2.78
N THR A 77 -13.80 3.40 -3.23
CA THR A 77 -14.79 4.39 -3.67
C THR A 77 -15.65 3.89 -4.82
N ALA A 78 -15.06 3.16 -5.78
CA ALA A 78 -15.82 2.55 -6.87
C ALA A 78 -16.80 1.47 -6.37
N MET A 79 -16.36 0.62 -5.44
CA MET A 79 -17.20 -0.40 -4.81
C MET A 79 -18.34 0.22 -4.00
N GLU A 80 -18.08 1.27 -3.21
CA GLU A 80 -19.09 2.00 -2.43
C GLU A 80 -20.12 2.69 -3.35
N THR A 81 -19.65 3.31 -4.44
CA THR A 81 -20.53 3.94 -5.43
C THR A 81 -21.46 2.92 -6.09
N TRP A 82 -20.92 1.76 -6.47
CA TRP A 82 -21.73 0.67 -7.02
C TRP A 82 -22.73 0.12 -6.00
N ASN A 83 -22.31 -0.08 -4.75
CA ASN A 83 -23.17 -0.56 -3.66
C ASN A 83 -24.35 0.38 -3.35
N ALA A 84 -24.16 1.69 -3.53
CA ALA A 84 -25.22 2.69 -3.37
C ALA A 84 -26.27 2.67 -4.50
N GLN A 85 -25.96 2.04 -5.64
CA GLN A 85 -26.84 1.97 -6.82
C GLN A 85 -27.68 0.68 -6.88
N ILE A 86 -27.34 -0.33 -6.08
CA ILE A 86 -28.05 -1.62 -6.00
C ILE A 86 -28.95 -1.71 -4.76
#